data_AF-A0A2A4U856-F1
#
_entry.id   AF-A0A2A4U856-F1
#
_cell.length_a   1.000
_cell.length_b   1.000
_cell.length_c   1.000
_cell.angle_alpha   90.00
_cell.angle_beta   90.00
_cell.angle_gamma   90.00
#
_symmetry.space_group_name_H-M   'P 1'
#
loop_
_entity.id
_entity.type
_entity.pdbx_description
1 polymer ?
#
loop_
_entity_poly.entity_id
_entity_poly.type
_entity_poly.pdbx_seq_one_letter_code
_entity_poly.pdbx_strand_id
1 'polypeptide(L)'
;MFGALVPYRGTNVPVHVRNYCEAENNHVQFRRLFSFSGRKPYAFNSHMEHLDGDEIVEFVRFGLGIRMKLSVEDAALCYSTRGYLWRMGAVRLALPDRLFFGRGKIIERGIDEDQVDMDFTMVHPLFGTSFRYGGGFHILGNAVINRQEA
;
A
#
# COMPACT_ATOMS: atom_id res chain seq x y z
N MET A 1 -3.72 13.56 -11.35
CA MET A 1 -4.34 14.42 -10.32
C MET A 1 -4.65 13.54 -9.11
N PHE A 2 -4.38 14.08 -7.90
CA PHE A 2 -4.53 13.51 -6.55
C PHE A 2 -3.48 12.54 -5.99
N GLY A 3 -2.71 11.79 -6.78
CA GLY A 3 -1.58 11.03 -6.24
C GLY A 3 -1.91 10.03 -5.13
N ALA A 4 -3.18 9.68 -5.01
CA ALA A 4 -3.72 8.67 -4.11
C ALA A 4 -3.75 7.29 -4.77
N LEU A 5 -3.70 7.24 -6.11
CA LEU A 5 -3.60 6.03 -6.93
C LEU A 5 -2.65 6.27 -8.10
N VAL A 6 -2.14 5.17 -8.66
CA VAL A 6 -1.32 5.19 -9.87
C VAL A 6 -2.20 5.55 -11.08
N PRO A 7 -1.87 6.60 -11.85
CA PRO A 7 -2.82 7.19 -12.82
C PRO A 7 -2.81 6.53 -14.20
N TYR A 8 -1.92 5.56 -14.45
CA TYR A 8 -1.75 4.95 -15.76
C TYR A 8 -1.92 3.44 -15.68
N ARG A 9 -2.57 2.88 -16.70
CA ARG A 9 -2.62 1.43 -16.91
C ARG A 9 -1.40 0.99 -17.72
N GLY A 10 -0.93 -0.21 -17.45
CA GLY A 10 0.12 -0.87 -18.21
C GLY A 10 0.31 -2.30 -17.76
N THR A 11 0.91 -3.11 -18.62
CA THR A 11 1.36 -4.47 -18.32
C THR A 11 2.88 -4.47 -18.33
N ASN A 12 3.51 -5.32 -17.50
CA ASN A 12 4.96 -5.43 -17.37
C ASN A 12 5.65 -4.06 -17.16
N VAL A 13 5.03 -3.21 -16.33
CA VAL A 13 5.58 -1.90 -16.00
C VAL A 13 6.71 -2.11 -14.98
N PRO A 14 7.96 -1.72 -15.27
CA PRO A 14 9.02 -1.79 -14.27
C PRO A 14 8.68 -0.89 -13.08
N VAL A 15 8.73 -1.47 -11.89
CA VAL A 15 8.47 -0.75 -10.63
C VAL A 15 9.62 -1.00 -9.67
N HIS A 16 10.20 0.09 -9.17
CA HIS A 16 11.15 0.03 -8.05
C HIS A 16 10.44 0.40 -6.77
N VAL A 17 10.50 -0.48 -5.77
CA VAL A 17 9.92 -0.27 -4.45
C VAL A 17 11.05 -0.13 -3.45
N ARG A 18 11.00 0.93 -2.64
CA ARG A 18 11.90 1.12 -1.49
C ARG A 18 11.05 1.28 -0.24
N ASN A 19 11.26 0.37 0.70
CA ASN A 19 10.65 0.42 2.03
C ASN A 19 11.73 0.82 3.03
N TYR A 20 11.41 1.72 3.95
CA TYR A 20 12.32 2.13 5.01
C TYR A 20 11.53 2.63 6.23
N CYS A 21 12.11 2.52 7.41
CA CYS A 21 11.58 3.15 8.62
C CYS A 21 12.53 4.27 9.02
N GLU A 22 12.00 5.38 9.55
CA GLU A 22 12.82 6.43 10.15
C GLU A 22 12.92 6.15 11.66
N ALA A 23 14.07 6.41 12.28
CA ALA A 23 14.28 6.08 13.69
C ALA A 23 13.33 6.84 14.65
N GLU A 24 12.80 7.99 14.22
CA GLU A 24 12.00 8.91 15.01
C GLU A 24 10.49 8.67 14.90
N ASN A 25 10.04 7.95 13.87
CA ASN A 25 8.64 7.59 13.70
C ASN A 25 8.52 6.09 13.39
N ASN A 26 7.68 5.37 14.14
CA ASN A 26 7.41 3.94 13.91
C ASN A 26 6.58 3.70 12.63
N HIS A 27 6.74 4.55 11.62
CA HIS A 27 6.04 4.47 10.35
C HIS A 27 6.89 3.73 9.34
N VAL A 28 6.26 2.88 8.55
CA VAL A 28 6.91 2.25 7.40
C VAL A 28 6.68 3.16 6.20
N GLN A 29 7.74 3.73 5.66
CA GLN A 29 7.72 4.59 4.48
C GLN A 29 7.86 3.75 3.21
N PHE A 30 7.02 4.01 2.23
CA PHE A 30 7.01 3.37 0.92
C PHE A 30 7.27 4.39 -0.16
N ARG A 31 8.27 4.12 -1.00
CA ARG A 31 8.52 4.86 -2.23
C ARG A 31 8.48 3.90 -3.42
N ARG A 32 7.50 4.08 -4.28
CA ARG A 32 7.30 3.28 -5.50
C ARG A 32 7.54 4.15 -6.72
N LEU A 33 8.41 3.72 -7.63
CA LEU A 33 8.71 4.42 -8.87
C LEU A 33 8.29 3.57 -10.07
N PHE A 34 7.28 4.02 -10.80
CA PHE A 34 6.70 3.32 -11.94
C PHE A 34 7.23 3.89 -13.26
N SER A 35 7.79 3.03 -14.10
CA SER A 35 8.38 3.41 -15.40
C SER A 35 7.45 3.03 -16.56
N PHE A 36 6.46 3.87 -16.85
CA PHE A 36 5.56 3.65 -17.97
C PHE A 36 6.24 3.99 -19.31
N SER A 37 6.08 3.13 -20.32
CA SER A 37 6.66 3.35 -21.65
C SER A 37 6.21 4.71 -22.24
N GLY A 38 7.16 5.47 -22.78
CA GLY A 38 6.94 6.79 -23.37
C GLY A 38 6.56 7.90 -22.37
N ARG A 39 6.72 7.68 -21.06
CA ARG A 39 6.38 8.65 -20.01
C ARG A 39 7.53 8.87 -19.04
N LYS A 40 7.53 10.02 -18.37
CA LYS A 40 8.41 10.25 -17.21
C LYS A 40 8.00 9.30 -16.07
N PRO A 41 8.96 8.75 -15.30
CA PRO A 41 8.66 7.90 -14.16
C PRO A 41 7.69 8.56 -13.19
N TYR A 42 6.73 7.78 -12.70
CA TYR A 42 5.73 8.24 -11.74
C TYR A 42 6.10 7.76 -10.34
N ALA A 43 6.34 8.71 -9.43
CA ALA A 43 6.63 8.41 -8.03
C ALA A 43 5.34 8.41 -7.21
N PHE A 44 5.10 7.30 -6.52
CA PHE A 44 4.03 7.11 -5.55
C PHE A 44 4.65 6.91 -4.17
N ASN A 45 4.39 7.85 -3.27
CA ASN A 45 4.90 7.80 -1.90
C ASN A 45 3.71 7.61 -0.96
N SER A 46 3.88 6.70 -0.01
CA SER A 46 2.92 6.45 1.06
C SER A 46 3.65 6.05 2.33
N HIS A 47 2.94 6.07 3.45
CA HIS A 47 3.48 5.58 4.71
C HIS A 47 2.42 4.83 5.49
N MET A 48 2.81 3.76 6.17
CA MET A 48 1.93 3.00 7.04
C MET A 48 2.15 3.40 8.50
N GLU A 49 1.04 3.66 9.19
CA GLU A 49 1.00 3.85 10.64
C GLU A 49 0.23 2.68 11.26
N HIS A 50 0.77 2.11 12.34
CA HIS A 50 0.01 1.17 13.17
C HIS A 50 -1.07 1.93 13.94
N LEU A 51 -2.29 1.40 13.98
CA LEU A 51 -3.39 2.00 14.73
C LEU A 51 -3.52 1.31 16.09
N ASP A 52 -3.96 0.06 16.07
CA ASP A 52 -4.12 -0.79 17.24
C ASP A 52 -4.29 -2.24 16.79
N GLY A 53 -3.89 -3.20 17.62
CA GLY A 53 -4.03 -4.63 17.34
C GLY A 53 -3.53 -5.01 15.94
N ASP A 54 -4.43 -5.57 15.13
CA ASP A 54 -4.17 -5.99 13.74
C ASP A 54 -4.58 -4.93 12.70
N GLU A 55 -4.75 -3.67 13.08
CA GLU A 55 -5.13 -2.60 12.16
C GLU A 55 -4.00 -1.61 11.88
N ILE A 56 -3.92 -1.24 10.61
CA ILE A 56 -2.98 -0.24 10.09
C ILE A 56 -3.74 0.79 9.26
N VAL A 57 -3.09 1.92 9.00
CA VAL A 57 -3.52 2.88 8.00
C VAL A 57 -2.37 3.21 7.05
N GLU A 58 -2.60 3.06 5.75
CA GLU A 58 -1.67 3.56 4.74
C GLU A 58 -2.12 4.95 4.28
N PHE A 59 -1.29 5.95 4.56
CA PHE A 59 -1.49 7.32 4.11
C PHE A 59 -0.81 7.57 2.78
N VAL A 60 -1.53 8.26 1.90
CA VAL A 60 -1.06 8.73 0.60
C VAL A 60 -1.09 10.26 0.57
N ARG A 61 -0.78 10.85 -0.60
CA ARG A 61 -0.79 12.31 -0.76
C ARG A 61 -2.12 12.94 -0.31
N PHE A 62 -2.02 14.17 0.19
CA PHE A 62 -3.12 14.95 0.75
C PHE A 62 -3.73 14.41 2.05
N GLY A 63 -3.07 13.45 2.71
CA GLY A 63 -3.51 12.91 4.00
C GLY A 63 -4.68 11.94 3.89
N LEU A 64 -4.99 11.46 2.68
CA LEU A 64 -5.94 10.37 2.49
C LEU A 64 -5.32 9.08 3.03
N GLY A 65 -6.08 8.35 3.84
CA GLY A 65 -5.65 7.13 4.49
C GLY A 65 -6.60 5.97 4.20
N ILE A 66 -6.03 4.80 3.90
CA ILE A 66 -6.79 3.54 3.78
C ILE A 66 -6.57 2.77 5.07
N ARG A 67 -7.63 2.60 5.87
CA ARG A 67 -7.59 1.75 7.07
C ARG A 67 -7.75 0.30 6.65
N MET A 68 -6.85 -0.56 7.10
CA MET A 68 -6.80 -1.96 6.73
C MET A 68 -6.64 -2.83 7.97
N LYS A 69 -7.30 -3.99 7.94
CA LYS A 69 -7.06 -5.07 8.87
C LYS A 69 -6.01 -6.00 8.26
N LEU A 70 -4.94 -6.27 8.99
CA LEU A 70 -3.91 -7.24 8.68
C LEU A 70 -4.35 -8.63 9.17
N SER A 71 -4.13 -9.64 8.36
CA SER A 71 -4.28 -11.05 8.70
C SER A 71 -3.19 -11.87 8.02
N VAL A 72 -2.93 -13.07 8.55
CA VAL A 72 -2.12 -14.08 7.86
C VAL A 72 -3.08 -15.18 7.42
N GLU A 73 -3.15 -15.43 6.12
CA GLU A 73 -4.01 -16.44 5.49
C GLU A 73 -3.15 -17.21 4.49
N ASP A 74 -3.13 -18.55 4.56
CA ASP A 74 -2.41 -19.40 3.59
C ASP A 74 -0.94 -18.99 3.36
N ALA A 75 -0.21 -18.69 4.44
CA ALA A 75 1.16 -18.18 4.41
C ALA A 75 1.34 -16.84 3.65
N ALA A 76 0.26 -16.11 3.42
CA ALA A 76 0.24 -14.77 2.84
C ALA A 76 -0.11 -13.71 3.88
N LEU A 77 0.48 -12.52 3.74
CA LEU A 77 0.01 -11.33 4.44
C LEU A 77 -1.18 -10.75 3.68
N CYS A 78 -2.33 -10.70 4.34
CA CYS A 78 -3.59 -10.22 3.79
C CYS A 78 -3.98 -8.90 4.45
N TYR A 79 -4.27 -7.89 3.65
CA TYR A 79 -4.74 -6.59 4.11
C TYR A 79 -6.13 -6.35 3.54
N SER A 80 -7.13 -6.24 4.43
CA SER A 80 -8.52 -6.01 4.03
C SER A 80 -8.97 -4.62 4.45
N THR A 81 -9.43 -3.80 3.50
CA THR A 81 -9.91 -2.44 3.78
C THR A 81 -11.08 -2.47 4.77
N ARG A 82 -10.95 -1.67 5.83
CA ARG A 82 -11.99 -1.43 6.86
C ARG A 82 -12.62 -0.04 6.76
N GLY A 83 -12.01 0.83 5.98
CA GLY A 83 -12.59 2.09 5.57
C GLY A 83 -11.53 3.10 5.18
N TYR A 84 -11.96 4.34 5.00
CA TYR A 84 -11.09 5.43 4.58
C TYR A 84 -11.14 6.56 5.59
N LEU A 85 -10.05 7.29 5.69
CA LEU A 85 -9.98 8.49 6.50
C LEU A 85 -9.23 9.59 5.76
N TRP A 86 -9.47 10.83 6.16
CA TRP A 86 -8.75 11.99 5.66
C TRP A 86 -8.19 12.78 6.84
N ARG A 87 -6.88 12.94 6.86
CA ARG A 87 -6.15 13.72 7.87
C ARG A 87 -5.82 15.09 7.31
N MET A 88 -6.39 16.13 7.91
CA MET A 88 -6.08 17.54 7.62
C MET A 88 -5.59 18.20 8.90
N GLY A 89 -4.27 18.34 9.04
CA GLY A 89 -3.65 18.81 10.29
C GLY A 89 -4.01 17.88 11.46
N ALA A 90 -4.64 18.43 12.49
CA ALA A 90 -5.08 17.68 13.68
C ALA A 90 -6.43 16.95 13.48
N VAL A 91 -7.20 17.27 12.43
CA VAL A 91 -8.54 16.71 12.22
C VAL A 91 -8.45 15.41 11.42
N ARG A 92 -9.15 14.38 11.89
CA ARG A 92 -9.33 13.09 11.19
C ARG A 92 -10.81 12.91 10.86
N LEU A 93 -11.12 12.83 9.57
CA LEU A 93 -12.48 12.60 9.07
C LEU A 93 -12.58 11.17 8.54
N ALA A 94 -13.53 10.39 9.06
CA ALA A 94 -13.87 9.11 8.43
C ALA A 94 -14.64 9.38 7.13
N LEU A 95 -14.20 8.76 6.04
CA LEU A 95 -14.85 8.88 4.74
C LEU A 95 -15.81 7.70 4.52
N PRO A 96 -17.01 7.91 3.94
CA PRO A 96 -17.95 6.83 3.67
C PRO A 96 -17.39 5.82 2.66
N ASP A 97 -17.16 4.58 3.09
CA ASP A 97 -16.57 3.50 2.29
C ASP A 97 -17.30 3.22 0.98
N ARG A 98 -18.62 3.39 0.97
CA ARG A 98 -19.50 3.03 -0.16
C ARG A 98 -19.46 4.03 -1.32
N LEU A 99 -18.96 5.24 -1.10
CA LEU A 99 -19.12 6.34 -2.07
C LEU A 99 -17.88 6.62 -2.92
N PHE A 100 -16.69 6.25 -2.45
CA PHE A 100 -15.44 6.71 -3.07
C PHE A 100 -14.69 5.62 -3.84
N PHE A 101 -14.08 4.67 -3.13
CA PHE A 101 -13.03 3.84 -3.72
C PHE A 101 -13.40 2.35 -3.76
N GLY A 102 -14.37 1.92 -2.95
CA GLY A 102 -14.79 0.53 -2.85
C GLY A 102 -14.11 -0.21 -1.70
N ARG A 103 -14.01 -1.53 -1.79
CA ARG A 103 -13.25 -2.35 -0.82
C ARG A 103 -11.97 -2.85 -1.47
N GLY A 104 -10.84 -2.61 -0.79
CA GLY A 104 -9.54 -3.14 -1.18
C GLY A 104 -9.21 -4.45 -0.47
N LYS A 105 -8.52 -5.34 -1.18
CA LYS A 105 -7.76 -6.46 -0.62
C LYS A 105 -6.36 -6.45 -1.20
N ILE A 106 -5.35 -6.46 -0.33
CA ILE A 106 -3.95 -6.69 -0.70
C ILE A 106 -3.58 -8.08 -0.20
N ILE A 107 -2.88 -8.84 -1.03
CA ILE A 107 -2.29 -10.12 -0.67
C ILE A 107 -0.81 -10.05 -1.06
N GLU A 108 0.06 -10.33 -0.10
CA GLU A 108 1.50 -10.36 -0.29
C GLU A 108 2.00 -11.76 0.11
N ARG A 109 2.71 -12.42 -0.82
CA ARG A 109 3.20 -13.80 -0.66
C ARG A 109 4.70 -13.85 -0.90
N GLY A 110 5.44 -14.38 0.06
CA GLY A 110 6.81 -14.83 -0.21
C GLY A 110 6.77 -16.04 -1.13
N ILE A 111 7.44 -15.96 -2.27
CA ILE A 111 7.58 -17.08 -3.21
C ILE A 111 8.83 -17.89 -2.84
N ASP A 112 9.93 -17.19 -2.53
CA ASP A 112 11.19 -17.74 -2.04
C ASP A 112 11.94 -16.68 -1.21
N GLU A 113 13.26 -16.83 -1.03
CA GLU A 113 14.09 -15.93 -0.21
C GLU A 113 14.24 -14.52 -0.80
N ASP A 114 14.13 -14.37 -2.13
CA ASP A 114 14.34 -13.11 -2.83
C ASP A 114 13.13 -12.66 -3.65
N GLN A 115 12.05 -13.43 -3.69
CA GLN A 115 10.85 -13.12 -4.47
C GLN A 115 9.59 -12.98 -3.63
N VAL A 116 8.85 -11.93 -3.94
CA VAL A 116 7.54 -11.65 -3.34
C VAL A 116 6.54 -11.39 -4.46
N ASP A 117 5.38 -12.02 -4.38
CA ASP A 117 4.22 -11.72 -5.21
C ASP A 117 3.25 -10.82 -4.45
N MET A 118 2.76 -9.77 -5.09
CA MET A 118 1.80 -8.84 -4.51
C MET A 118 0.60 -8.71 -5.44
N ASP A 119 -0.61 -8.83 -4.89
CA ASP A 119 -1.87 -8.51 -5.57
C ASP A 119 -2.67 -7.52 -4.75
N PHE A 120 -2.94 -6.36 -5.31
CA PHE A 120 -3.84 -5.36 -4.76
C PHE A 120 -5.03 -5.19 -5.71
N THR A 121 -6.22 -5.49 -5.20
CA THR A 121 -7.47 -5.31 -5.93
C THR A 121 -8.42 -4.44 -5.12
N MET A 122 -9.09 -3.52 -5.80
CA MET A 122 -10.12 -2.66 -5.24
C MET A 122 -11.40 -2.77 -6.06
N VAL A 123 -12.52 -3.01 -5.37
CA VAL A 123 -13.82 -3.27 -6.01
C VAL A 123 -14.86 -2.29 -5.47
N HIS A 124 -15.40 -1.46 -6.36
CA HIS A 124 -16.53 -0.59 -6.08
C HIS A 124 -17.86 -1.38 -6.17
N PRO A 125 -18.80 -1.22 -5.22
CA PRO A 125 -20.06 -1.97 -5.22
C PRO A 125 -20.91 -1.81 -6.49
N LEU A 126 -20.87 -0.64 -7.12
CA LEU A 126 -21.68 -0.33 -8.32
C LEU A 126 -20.92 -0.46 -9.64
N PHE A 127 -19.60 -0.32 -9.63
CA PHE A 127 -18.79 -0.21 -10.86
C PHE A 127 -17.84 -1.39 -11.06
N GLY A 128 -17.82 -2.35 -10.13
CA GLY A 128 -16.89 -3.48 -10.15
C GLY A 128 -15.47 -3.03 -9.84
N THR A 129 -14.48 -3.66 -10.48
CA THR A 129 -13.06 -3.43 -10.21
C THR A 129 -12.65 -1.99 -10.55
N SER A 130 -12.41 -1.17 -9.52
CA SER A 130 -11.99 0.23 -9.66
C SER A 130 -10.47 0.36 -9.82
N PHE A 131 -9.71 -0.51 -9.18
CA PHE A 131 -8.25 -0.50 -9.25
C PHE A 131 -7.69 -1.92 -9.10
N ARG A 132 -6.62 -2.22 -9.85
CA ARG A 132 -5.84 -3.44 -9.69
C ARG A 132 -4.37 -3.13 -9.95
N TYR A 133 -3.52 -3.64 -9.08
CA TYR A 133 -2.07 -3.55 -9.18
C TYR A 133 -1.50 -4.87 -8.64
N GLY A 134 -0.68 -5.54 -9.42
CA GLY A 134 -0.02 -6.74 -8.94
C GLY A 134 1.15 -7.13 -9.81
N GLY A 135 1.99 -8.01 -9.28
CA GLY A 135 3.17 -8.53 -9.93
C GLY A 135 4.16 -9.14 -8.95
N GLY A 136 5.16 -9.83 -9.50
CA GLY A 136 6.31 -10.34 -8.76
C GLY A 136 7.40 -9.27 -8.61
N PHE A 137 8.06 -9.28 -7.46
CA PHE A 137 9.14 -8.37 -7.09
C PHE A 137 10.33 -9.17 -6.60
N HIS A 138 11.53 -8.80 -7.05
CA HIS A 138 12.78 -9.28 -6.48
C HIS A 138 13.29 -8.34 -5.39
N ILE A 139 13.73 -8.88 -4.27
CA ILE A 139 14.30 -8.16 -3.14
C ILE A 139 15.78 -7.85 -3.45
N LEU A 140 16.12 -6.58 -3.64
CA LEU A 140 17.46 -6.13 -4.05
C LEU A 140 18.37 -5.68 -2.88
N GLY A 141 18.02 -6.00 -1.63
CA GLY A 141 18.84 -5.63 -0.47
C GLY A 141 18.40 -6.30 0.85
N ASN A 142 19.28 -6.27 1.84
CA ASN A 142 19.02 -6.88 3.14
C ASN A 142 18.03 -6.04 3.96
N ALA A 143 16.98 -6.67 4.49
CA ALA A 143 16.19 -6.07 5.55
C ALA A 143 17.10 -5.82 6.77
N VAL A 144 17.28 -4.55 7.16
CA VAL A 144 17.95 -4.22 8.43
C VAL A 144 16.95 -4.49 9.55
N ILE A 145 16.93 -5.73 10.03
CA ILE A 145 16.12 -6.12 11.19
C ILE A 145 16.87 -5.66 12.43
N ASN A 146 16.49 -4.50 12.97
CA ASN A 146 16.93 -4.10 14.31
C ASN A 146 16.17 -4.97 15.31
N ARG A 147 16.73 -6.14 15.67
CA ARG A 147 16.26 -6.89 16.85
C ARG A 147 16.62 -6.04 18.07
N GLN A 148 15.64 -5.36 18.66
CA GLN A 148 15.77 -4.99 20.07
C GLN A 148 15.49 -6.27 20.86
N GLU A 149 16.56 -6.90 21.33
CA GLU A 149 16.48 -7.89 22.41
C GLU A 149 16.09 -7.14 23.68
N ALA A 150 15.06 -7.66 24.37
CA ALA A 150 14.57 -7.15 25.65
C ALA A 150 15.52 -7.48 26.79
#